data_AF-B4FHF5-F1
#
_entry.id   AF-B4FHF5-F1
#
_cell.length_a   1.000
_cell.length_b   1.000
_cell.length_c   1.000
_cell.angle_alpha   90.00
_cell.angle_beta   90.00
_cell.angle_gamma   90.00
#
_symmetry.space_group_name_H-M   'P 1'
#
loop_
_entity.id
_entity.type
_entity.pdbx_description
1 polymer ?
#
loop_
_entity_poly.entity_id
_entity_poly.type
_entity_poly.pdbx_seq_one_letter_code
_entity_poly.pdbx_strand_id
1 'polypeptide(L)'
;MSIVGLLLLGKVLEPLWGAKELLKFIFIVNLSTSACVFVTTIVLYYITQEETYLYTPVSGFYGVLSGLLVGIKQILPDQELNLFVLKISAKWIPSIVAFTSVVVSFFVKESISYLPIILFGIYMSWIYLRYFQRSLEVGLKGDPSDEFSFSSFFPVFLRYCFSQVILL
;
A
#
# COMPACT_ATOMS: atom_id res chain seq x y z
N MET A 1 -17.22 5.49 -2.42
CA MET A 1 -16.66 4.59 -1.39
C MET A 1 -15.25 4.98 -0.96
N SER A 2 -14.33 5.26 -1.88
CA SER A 2 -12.91 5.50 -1.53
C SER A 2 -12.65 6.74 -0.66
N ILE A 3 -13.43 7.81 -0.85
CA ILE A 3 -13.31 9.06 -0.06
C ILE A 3 -13.67 8.82 1.42
N VAL A 4 -14.71 8.03 1.68
CA VAL A 4 -15.13 7.68 3.04
C VAL A 4 -14.03 6.89 3.74
N GLY A 5 -13.44 5.90 3.06
CA GLY A 5 -12.29 5.16 3.58
C GLY A 5 -11.11 6.08 3.89
N LEU A 6 -10.83 7.05 3.02
CA LEU A 6 -9.71 7.98 3.20
C LEU A 6 -9.94 8.91 4.38
N LEU A 7 -11.17 9.39 4.57
CA LEU A 7 -11.54 10.21 5.73
C LEU A 7 -11.49 9.41 7.04
N LEU A 8 -11.98 8.17 7.06
CA LEU A 8 -11.96 7.33 8.25
C LEU A 8 -10.53 6.95 8.66
N LEU A 9 -9.73 6.45 7.71
CA LEU A 9 -8.34 6.09 7.96
C LEU A 9 -7.49 7.34 8.26
N GLY A 10 -7.70 8.41 7.49
CA GLY A 10 -7.04 9.69 7.73
C GLY A 10 -7.30 10.21 9.13
N LYS A 11 -8.53 10.15 9.64
CA LYS A 11 -8.87 10.57 11.01
C LYS A 11 -8.17 9.76 12.10
N VAL A 12 -7.89 8.48 11.86
CA VAL A 12 -7.12 7.62 12.80
C VAL A 12 -5.64 7.99 12.80
N LEU A 13 -5.07 8.28 11.62
CA LEU A 13 -3.65 8.59 11.44
C LEU A 13 -3.29 10.06 11.71
N GLU A 14 -4.21 10.99 11.48
CA GLU A 14 -4.01 12.43 11.66
C GLU A 14 -3.48 12.84 13.04
N PRO A 15 -4.01 12.36 14.19
CA PRO A 15 -3.46 12.73 15.49
C PRO A 15 -2.05 12.18 15.74
N LEU A 16 -1.67 11.10 15.05
CA LEU A 16 -0.40 10.39 15.27
C LEU A 16 0.72 10.94 14.36
N TRP A 17 0.38 11.29 13.11
CA TRP A 17 1.34 11.84 12.13
C TRP A 17 1.32 13.36 12.03
N GLY A 18 0.22 13.98 12.45
CA GLY A 18 -0.08 15.39 12.20
C GLY A 18 -0.61 15.62 10.78
N ALA A 19 -1.53 16.58 10.66
CA ALA A 19 -2.20 16.91 9.40
C ALA A 19 -1.23 17.23 8.24
N LYS A 20 -0.09 17.88 8.54
CA LYS A 20 0.91 18.26 7.52
C LYS A 20 1.59 17.04 6.91
N GLU A 21 2.01 16.07 7.72
CA GLU A 21 2.68 14.87 7.20
C GLU A 21 1.67 13.92 6.54
N LEU A 22 0.44 13.81 7.06
CA LEU A 22 -0.63 13.06 6.41
C LEU A 22 -0.94 13.60 5.00
N LEU A 23 -1.02 14.92 4.83
CA LEU A 23 -1.28 15.52 3.51
C LEU A 23 -0.10 15.28 2.55
N LYS A 24 1.15 15.43 3.03
CA LYS A 24 2.34 15.09 2.25
C LYS A 24 2.34 13.62 1.83
N PHE A 25 2.00 12.71 2.74
CA PHE A 25 1.86 11.29 2.46
C PHE A 25 0.86 11.05 1.33
N ILE A 26 -0.37 11.57 1.47
CA ILE A 26 -1.44 11.41 0.47
C ILE A 26 -0.97 11.93 -0.88
N PHE A 27 -0.37 13.12 -0.92
CA PHE A 27 0.08 13.74 -2.17
C PHE A 27 1.21 12.95 -2.85
N ILE A 28 2.26 12.61 -2.09
CA ILE A 28 3.45 11.92 -2.63
C ILE A 28 3.10 10.50 -3.06
N VAL A 29 2.39 9.74 -2.21
CA VAL A 29 1.99 8.37 -2.55
C VAL A 29 1.04 8.36 -3.75
N ASN A 30 0.07 9.27 -3.83
CA ASN A 30 -0.84 9.34 -4.96
C ASN A 30 -0.07 9.64 -6.27
N LEU A 31 0.80 10.66 -6.26
CA LEU A 31 1.56 11.06 -7.42
C LEU A 31 2.51 9.95 -7.89
N SER A 32 3.27 9.35 -6.97
CA SER A 32 4.20 8.26 -7.30
C SER A 32 3.47 7.00 -7.78
N THR A 33 2.36 6.64 -7.14
CA THR A 33 1.55 5.49 -7.57
C THR A 33 0.95 5.73 -8.95
N SER A 34 0.39 6.91 -9.19
CA SER A 34 -0.19 7.27 -10.49
C SER A 34 0.86 7.25 -11.59
N ALA A 35 2.08 7.74 -11.32
CA ALA A 35 3.18 7.69 -12.28
C ALA A 35 3.58 6.24 -12.62
N CYS A 36 3.71 5.37 -11.61
CA CYS A 36 4.04 3.95 -11.84
C CYS A 36 2.93 3.21 -12.61
N VAL A 37 1.67 3.47 -12.27
CA VAL A 37 0.52 2.88 -12.97
C VAL A 37 0.51 3.36 -14.42
N PHE A 38 0.71 4.64 -14.67
CA PHE A 38 0.78 5.20 -16.02
C PHE A 38 1.87 4.53 -16.88
N VAL A 39 3.08 4.40 -16.34
CA VAL A 39 4.19 3.70 -17.02
C VAL A 39 3.82 2.24 -17.27
N THR A 40 3.25 1.56 -16.28
CA THR A 40 2.86 0.14 -16.39
C THR A 40 1.79 -0.05 -17.46
N THR A 41 0.79 0.84 -17.51
CA THR A 41 -0.26 0.83 -18.53
C THR A 41 0.33 1.00 -19.94
N ILE A 42 1.29 1.92 -20.12
CA ILE A 42 1.99 2.09 -21.41
C ILE A 42 2.76 0.82 -21.79
N VAL A 43 3.52 0.25 -20.86
CA VAL A 43 4.30 -0.97 -21.10
C VAL A 43 3.37 -2.14 -21.46
N LEU A 44 2.28 -2.33 -20.71
CA LEU A 44 1.27 -3.35 -20.99
C LEU A 44 0.61 -3.13 -22.35
N TYR A 45 0.30 -1.89 -22.72
CA TYR A 45 -0.21 -1.57 -24.05
C TYR A 45 0.77 -2.03 -25.14
N TYR A 46 2.07 -1.72 -25.00
CA TYR A 46 3.08 -2.15 -25.99
C TYR A 46 3.20 -3.67 -26.12
N ILE A 47 3.11 -4.41 -25.01
CA ILE A 47 3.25 -5.87 -24.99
C ILE A 47 1.97 -6.55 -25.51
N THR A 48 0.81 -6.15 -25.00
CA THR A 48 -0.46 -6.84 -25.25
C THR A 48 -1.15 -6.34 -26.52
N GLN A 49 -0.79 -5.15 -27.02
CA GLN A 49 -1.44 -4.46 -28.15
C GLN A 49 -2.96 -4.26 -27.95
N GLU A 50 -3.45 -4.34 -26.72
CA GLU A 50 -4.85 -4.08 -26.40
C GLU A 50 -5.06 -2.64 -25.96
N GLU A 51 -5.85 -1.90 -26.74
CA GLU A 51 -6.19 -0.49 -26.47
C GLU A 51 -7.01 -0.31 -25.17
N THR A 52 -7.66 -1.37 -24.69
CA THR A 52 -8.46 -1.34 -23.45
C THR A 52 -7.63 -0.86 -22.26
N TYR A 53 -6.33 -1.16 -22.21
CA TYR A 53 -5.46 -0.68 -21.13
C TYR A 53 -5.29 0.85 -21.15
N LEU A 54 -5.27 1.47 -22.33
CA LEU A 54 -5.09 2.91 -22.49
C LEU A 54 -6.36 3.70 -22.17
N TYR A 55 -7.54 3.14 -22.51
CA TYR A 55 -8.83 3.83 -22.40
C TYR A 55 -9.61 3.48 -21.13
N THR A 56 -9.20 2.47 -20.37
CA THR A 56 -9.84 2.19 -19.08
C THR A 56 -9.50 3.32 -18.11
N PRO A 57 -10.50 4.07 -17.59
CA PRO A 57 -10.25 5.16 -16.65
C PRO A 57 -9.81 4.58 -15.30
N VAL A 58 -8.51 4.39 -15.16
CA VAL A 58 -7.88 3.94 -13.91
C VAL A 58 -7.65 5.17 -13.03
N SER A 59 -8.72 5.61 -12.37
CA SER A 59 -8.74 6.80 -11.52
C SER A 59 -9.26 6.42 -10.13
N GLY A 60 -8.54 6.79 -9.08
CA GLY A 60 -9.04 6.63 -7.73
C GLY A 60 -7.99 6.74 -6.63
N PHE A 61 -8.49 6.85 -5.40
CA PHE A 61 -7.68 6.91 -4.17
C PHE A 61 -7.33 5.53 -3.62
N TYR A 62 -7.50 4.45 -4.38
CA TYR A 62 -7.24 3.08 -3.91
C TYR A 62 -5.77 2.83 -3.56
N GLY A 63 -4.84 3.47 -4.29
CA GLY A 63 -3.41 3.41 -3.97
C GLY A 63 -3.09 4.09 -2.64
N VAL A 64 -3.72 5.24 -2.38
CA VAL A 64 -3.58 5.95 -1.10
C VAL A 64 -4.24 5.18 0.03
N LEU A 65 -5.43 4.61 -0.18
CA LEU A 65 -6.12 3.79 0.82
C LEU A 65 -5.30 2.59 1.24
N SER A 66 -4.80 1.82 0.27
CA SER A 66 -3.90 0.70 0.55
C SER A 66 -2.61 1.15 1.23
N GLY A 67 -2.12 2.34 0.88
CA GLY A 67 -1.04 3.02 1.58
C GLY A 67 -1.31 3.38 3.03
N LEU A 68 -2.50 3.93 3.33
CA LEU A 68 -2.91 4.27 4.70
C LEU A 68 -2.99 3.01 5.56
N LEU A 69 -3.36 1.85 5.00
CA LEU A 69 -3.32 0.56 5.71
C LEU A 69 -1.88 0.16 6.08
N VAL A 70 -0.90 0.46 5.23
CA VAL A 70 0.53 0.31 5.57
C VAL A 70 0.91 1.24 6.72
N GLY A 71 0.39 2.47 6.71
CA GLY A 71 0.57 3.43 7.81
C GLY A 71 -0.01 2.94 9.14
N ILE A 72 -1.19 2.31 9.12
CA ILE A 72 -1.77 1.69 10.33
C ILE A 72 -0.86 0.59 10.86
N LYS A 73 -0.33 -0.27 9.99
CA LYS A 73 0.63 -1.30 10.40
C LYS A 73 1.85 -0.69 11.09
N GLN A 74 2.35 0.45 10.61
CA GLN A 74 3.53 1.09 11.18
C GLN A 74 3.27 1.61 12.60
N ILE A 75 2.12 2.27 12.83
CA ILE A 75 1.85 2.87 14.14
C ILE A 75 1.32 1.84 15.15
N LEU A 76 0.49 0.91 14.68
CA LEU A 76 -0.28 -0.01 15.52
C LEU A 76 -0.07 -1.47 15.08
N PRO A 77 1.19 -1.97 15.00
CA PRO A 77 1.48 -3.31 14.47
C PRO A 77 0.80 -4.43 15.28
N ASP A 78 0.71 -4.25 16.59
CA ASP A 78 0.14 -5.22 17.54
C ASP A 78 -1.36 -5.07 17.76
N GLN A 79 -1.99 -4.05 17.14
CA GLN A 79 -3.43 -3.90 17.27
C GLN A 79 -4.13 -5.06 16.54
N GLU A 80 -4.87 -5.85 17.32
CA GLU A 80 -5.74 -6.90 16.81
C GLU A 80 -7.06 -6.27 16.34
N LEU A 81 -7.34 -6.33 15.03
CA LEU A 81 -8.68 -6.02 14.53
C LEU A 81 -9.54 -7.28 14.67
N ASN A 82 -10.60 -7.19 15.45
CA ASN A 82 -11.64 -8.22 15.52
C ASN A 82 -12.56 -8.07 14.30
N LEU A 83 -12.22 -8.77 13.21
CA LEU A 83 -13.10 -8.89 12.06
C LEU A 83 -14.02 -10.10 12.26
N PHE A 84 -15.21 -9.84 12.82
CA PHE A 84 -16.31 -10.77 13.08
C PHE A 84 -15.99 -11.99 13.97
N VAL A 85 -15.00 -12.81 13.59
CA VAL A 85 -14.55 -14.04 14.29
C VAL A 85 -13.02 -14.20 14.23
N LEU A 86 -12.33 -13.50 13.33
CA LEU A 86 -10.88 -13.61 13.13
C LEU A 86 -10.16 -12.42 13.78
N LYS A 87 -9.25 -12.74 14.70
CA LYS A 87 -8.26 -11.81 15.23
C LYS A 87 -7.14 -11.65 14.21
N ILE A 88 -7.17 -10.57 13.44
CA ILE A 88 -6.10 -10.26 12.49
C ILE A 88 -5.29 -9.11 13.07
N SER A 89 -4.01 -9.38 13.32
CA SER A 89 -3.05 -8.34 13.71
C SER A 89 -2.75 -7.44 12.51
N ALA A 90 -2.67 -6.12 12.76
CA ALA A 90 -2.48 -5.10 11.74
C ALA A 90 -1.25 -5.35 10.85
N LYS A 91 -0.23 -6.06 11.38
CA LYS A 91 0.95 -6.49 10.61
C LYS A 91 0.63 -7.26 9.33
N TRP A 92 -0.48 -8.00 9.30
CA TRP A 92 -0.88 -8.82 8.16
C TRP A 92 -1.79 -8.08 7.17
N ILE A 93 -2.35 -6.93 7.53
CA ILE A 93 -3.37 -6.25 6.73
C ILE A 93 -2.88 -5.95 5.31
N PRO A 94 -1.70 -5.33 5.09
CA PRO A 94 -1.30 -4.98 3.74
C PRO A 94 -1.05 -6.21 2.88
N SER A 95 -0.58 -7.32 3.47
CA SER A 95 -0.36 -8.57 2.73
C SER A 95 -1.63 -9.34 2.46
N ILE A 96 -2.61 -9.30 3.36
CA ILE A 96 -3.95 -9.84 3.09
C ILE A 96 -4.60 -9.05 1.95
N VAL A 97 -4.47 -7.72 1.95
CA VAL A 97 -5.01 -6.87 0.86
C VAL A 97 -4.30 -7.17 -0.46
N ALA A 98 -2.98 -7.27 -0.48
CA ALA A 98 -2.22 -7.64 -1.67
C ALA A 98 -2.64 -9.03 -2.19
N PHE A 99 -2.70 -10.03 -1.31
CA PHE A 99 -3.08 -11.39 -1.69
C PHE A 99 -4.52 -11.46 -2.20
N THR A 100 -5.46 -10.84 -1.49
CA THR A 100 -6.86 -10.80 -1.90
C THR A 100 -7.02 -10.08 -3.23
N SER A 101 -6.28 -8.99 -3.47
CA SER A 101 -6.32 -8.28 -4.75
C SER A 101 -5.88 -9.17 -5.91
N VAL A 102 -4.81 -9.94 -5.75
CA VAL A 102 -4.33 -10.90 -6.76
C VAL A 102 -5.34 -12.01 -7.00
N VAL A 103 -5.89 -12.60 -5.93
CA VAL A 103 -6.90 -13.66 -6.03
C VAL A 103 -8.14 -13.14 -6.77
N VAL A 104 -8.67 -11.97 -6.39
CA VAL A 104 -9.84 -11.37 -7.03
C VAL A 104 -9.57 -11.08 -8.51
N SER A 105 -8.36 -10.64 -8.87
CA SER A 105 -8.00 -10.41 -10.27
C SER A 105 -8.04 -11.68 -11.15
N PHE A 106 -7.88 -12.88 -10.58
CA PHE A 106 -8.08 -14.14 -11.33
C PHE A 106 -9.55 -14.43 -11.63
N PHE A 107 -10.47 -14.04 -10.74
CA PHE A 107 -11.90 -14.30 -10.89
C PHE A 107 -12.64 -13.19 -11.63
N VAL A 108 -12.18 -11.93 -11.49
CA VAL A 108 -12.84 -10.75 -12.04
C VAL A 108 -11.86 -10.02 -12.95
N LYS A 109 -12.06 -10.17 -14.26
CA LYS A 109 -11.19 -9.58 -15.29
C LYS A 109 -11.12 -8.04 -15.20
N GLU A 110 -12.22 -7.39 -14.82
CA GLU A 110 -12.28 -5.95 -14.56
C GLU A 110 -11.40 -5.51 -13.37
N SER A 111 -11.12 -6.43 -12.43
CA SER A 111 -10.28 -6.14 -11.25
C SER A 111 -8.80 -6.12 -11.57
N ILE A 112 -8.37 -6.61 -12.75
CA ILE A 112 -6.97 -6.64 -13.16
C ILE A 112 -6.40 -5.21 -13.27
N SER A 113 -7.20 -4.25 -13.71
CA SER A 113 -6.77 -2.84 -13.83
C SER A 113 -6.50 -2.15 -12.49
N TYR A 114 -7.09 -2.64 -11.40
CA TYR A 114 -6.90 -2.11 -10.04
C TYR A 114 -5.71 -2.73 -9.30
N LEU A 115 -5.28 -3.93 -9.73
CA LEU A 115 -4.14 -4.66 -9.18
C LEU A 115 -2.86 -3.80 -9.11
N PRO A 116 -2.38 -3.16 -10.20
CA PRO A 116 -1.16 -2.35 -10.15
C PRO A 116 -1.31 -1.13 -9.23
N ILE A 117 -2.48 -0.49 -9.17
CA ILE A 117 -2.70 0.64 -8.24
C ILE A 117 -2.52 0.21 -6.78
N ILE A 118 -3.06 -0.95 -6.40
CA ILE A 118 -3.01 -1.44 -5.02
C ILE A 118 -1.58 -1.85 -4.67
N LEU A 119 -0.89 -2.59 -5.55
CA LEU A 119 0.47 -3.04 -5.28
C LEU A 119 1.47 -1.87 -5.25
N PHE A 120 1.42 -0.98 -6.24
CA PHE A 120 2.28 0.21 -6.23
C PHE A 120 1.93 1.16 -5.10
N GLY A 121 0.65 1.25 -4.70
CA GLY A 121 0.21 2.01 -3.53
C GLY A 121 0.86 1.50 -2.25
N ILE A 122 0.79 0.18 -2.00
CA ILE A 122 1.45 -0.46 -0.85
C ILE A 122 2.97 -0.24 -0.89
N TYR A 123 3.59 -0.44 -2.05
CA TYR A 123 5.04 -0.33 -2.21
C TYR A 123 5.55 1.11 -2.03
N MET A 124 4.94 2.08 -2.71
CA MET A 124 5.31 3.50 -2.59
C MET A 124 5.06 4.03 -1.19
N SER A 125 3.99 3.58 -0.54
CA SER A 125 3.72 3.94 0.86
C SER A 125 4.78 3.38 1.78
N TRP A 126 5.18 2.12 1.60
CA TRP A 126 6.29 1.55 2.39
C TRP A 126 7.59 2.34 2.22
N ILE A 127 7.98 2.69 0.98
CA ILE A 127 9.16 3.53 0.73
C ILE A 127 9.04 4.88 1.45
N TYR A 128 7.88 5.54 1.30
CA TYR A 128 7.67 6.84 1.91
C TYR A 128 7.78 6.78 3.43
N LEU A 129 7.12 5.81 4.05
CA LEU A 129 7.10 5.63 5.50
C LEU A 129 8.47 5.23 6.05
N ARG A 130 9.19 4.36 5.34
CA ARG A 130 10.52 3.91 5.75
C ARG A 130 11.58 5.01 5.67
N TYR A 131 11.57 5.85 4.63
CA TYR A 131 12.68 6.77 4.35
C TYR A 131 12.34 8.26 4.47
N PHE A 132 11.07 8.64 4.31
CA PHE A 132 10.68 10.04 4.12
C PHE A 132 9.81 10.60 5.25
N GLN A 133 8.96 9.77 5.86
CA GLN A 133 8.06 10.22 6.91
C GLN A 133 8.84 10.73 8.12
N ARG A 134 8.52 11.92 8.62
CA ARG A 134 9.03 12.38 9.92
C ARG A 134 8.11 11.93 11.04
N SER A 135 8.66 11.23 12.03
CA SER A 135 7.94 10.97 13.26
C SER A 135 7.85 12.26 14.08
N LEU A 136 6.63 12.62 14.51
CA LEU A 136 6.42 13.76 15.40
C LEU A 136 7.02 13.54 16.78
N GLU A 137 7.06 12.29 17.25
CA GLU A 137 7.48 11.96 18.62
C GLU A 137 9.01 11.94 18.78
N VAL A 138 9.74 11.51 17.77
CA VAL A 138 11.19 11.25 17.89
C VAL A 138 12.03 12.26 17.06
N GLY A 139 11.40 13.02 16.16
CA GLY A 139 12.10 13.95 15.27
C GLY A 139 13.01 13.26 14.23
N LEU A 140 13.11 11.93 14.27
CA LEU A 140 13.84 11.11 13.33
C LEU A 140 13.06 10.98 12.02
N LYS A 141 13.81 10.94 10.93
CA LYS A 141 13.30 10.78 9.57
C LYS A 141 13.27 9.29 9.22
N GLY A 142 12.08 8.76 8.98
CA GLY A 142 11.81 7.38 8.63
C GLY A 142 11.64 6.46 9.84
N ASP A 143 11.27 5.22 9.56
CA ASP A 143 11.25 4.11 10.52
C ASP A 143 12.33 3.10 10.14
N PRO A 144 13.51 3.11 10.80
CA PRO A 144 14.59 2.18 10.52
C PRO A 144 14.35 0.78 11.12
N SER A 145 13.21 0.54 11.79
CA SER A 145 12.95 -0.70 12.50
C SER A 145 12.88 -1.90 11.55
N ASP A 146 13.56 -3.00 11.90
CA ASP A 146 13.52 -4.25 11.14
C ASP A 146 12.10 -4.86 11.08
N GLU A 147 11.26 -4.52 12.04
CA GLU A 147 9.83 -4.87 12.07
C GLU A 147 9.03 -4.20 10.95
N PHE A 148 9.51 -3.07 10.40
CA PHE A 148 8.94 -2.40 9.23
C PHE A 148 9.69 -2.72 7.92
N SER A 149 10.39 -3.87 7.88
CA SER A 149 10.98 -4.35 6.63
C SER A 149 9.97 -4.88 5.63
N PHE A 150 10.22 -4.73 4.32
CA PHE A 150 9.33 -5.25 3.27
C PHE A 150 9.05 -6.75 3.45
N SER A 151 10.05 -7.49 3.96
CA SER A 151 9.93 -8.90 4.32
C SER A 151 8.96 -9.16 5.47
N SER A 152 8.72 -8.21 6.39
CA SER A 152 7.78 -8.36 7.51
C SER A 152 6.32 -8.23 7.11
N PHE A 153 6.05 -7.77 5.89
CA PHE A 153 4.70 -7.76 5.35
C PHE A 153 4.23 -9.19 5.10
N PHE A 154 5.11 -10.03 4.56
CA PHE A 154 4.73 -11.37 4.12
C PHE A 154 4.86 -12.44 5.23
N PRO A 155 4.00 -13.49 5.19
CA PRO A 155 4.11 -14.61 6.13
C PRO A 155 5.44 -15.33 6.01
N VAL A 156 5.86 -16.00 7.10
CA VAL A 156 7.18 -16.62 7.23
C VAL A 156 7.53 -17.50 6.02
N PHE A 157 6.55 -18.16 5.43
CA PHE A 157 6.72 -18.97 4.21
C PHE A 157 7.23 -18.18 3.00
N LEU A 158 6.75 -16.96 2.79
CA LEU A 158 7.19 -16.07 1.70
C LEU A 158 8.48 -15.31 2.06
N ARG A 159 8.78 -15.09 3.35
CA ARG A 159 10.07 -14.51 3.79
C ARG A 159 11.27 -15.31 3.30
N TYR A 160 11.19 -16.65 3.31
CA TYR A 160 12.27 -17.50 2.81
C TYR A 160 12.54 -17.31 1.31
N CYS A 161 11.50 -17.06 0.51
CA CYS A 161 11.64 -16.87 -0.93
C CYS A 161 12.27 -15.51 -1.29
N PHE A 162 11.95 -14.44 -0.54
CA PHE A 162 12.48 -13.10 -0.79
C PHE A 162 13.84 -12.82 -0.11
N SER A 163 14.21 -13.58 0.92
CA SER A 163 15.50 -13.43 1.62
C SER A 163 16.71 -13.68 0.73
N GLN A 164 16.57 -14.43 -0.38
CA GLN A 164 17.67 -14.63 -1.34
C GLN A 164 17.85 -13.47 -2.31
N VAL A 165 16.87 -12.58 -2.45
CA VAL A 165 16.89 -11.49 -3.45
C VAL A 165 17.32 -10.14 -2.85
N ILE A 166 17.24 -9.98 -1.52
CA ILE A 166 17.48 -8.69 -0.82
C ILE A 166 18.90 -8.57 -0.22
N LEU A 167 19.79 -9.54 -0.46
CA LEU A 167 21.21 -9.48 -0.07
C LEU A 167 22.15 -8.94 -1.18
N LEU A 168 21.61 -8.32 -2.22
CA LEU A 168 22.36 -7.58 -3.25
C LEU A 168 22.01 -6.09 -3.22
#